data_AF-T5KE32-F1
#
_entry.id   AF-T5KE32-F1
#
_cell.length_a   1.000
_cell.length_b   1.000
_cell.length_c   1.000
_cell.angle_alpha   90.00
_cell.angle_beta   90.00
_cell.angle_gamma   90.00
#
_symmetry.space_group_name_H-M   'P 1'
#
loop_
_entity.id
_entity.type
_entity.pdbx_description
1 polymer ?
#
loop_
_entity_poly.entity_id
_entity_poly.type
_entity_poly.pdbx_seq_one_letter_code
_entity_poly.pdbx_strand_id
1 'polypeptide(L)'
;MGAASKPRRTPCASCPYRTAVASGIWHEEEYAKLERYDLDMADQPAAVFVCHQGTRDVCAGWLGHRDPADLLAVRLGVISGDIDAACLTYETRVPLFPSGAEAATHGRREIEQPGEKAVTTITKIIRVRAGSAEGPVQT
;
A
#
# COMPACT_ATOMS: atom_id res chain seq x y z
N MET A 1 3.90 19.54 -15.76
CA MET A 1 3.59 18.98 -14.43
C MET A 1 2.36 18.09 -14.57
N GLY A 2 2.44 16.84 -14.12
CA GLY A 2 1.27 15.93 -14.11
C GLY A 2 0.30 16.28 -12.99
N ALA A 3 -0.92 15.75 -13.03
CA ALA A 3 -1.86 15.91 -11.92
C ALA A 3 -1.33 15.25 -10.64
N ALA A 4 -1.58 15.89 -9.49
CA ALA A 4 -1.22 15.39 -8.17
C ALA A 4 -1.90 14.05 -7.86
N SER A 5 -1.19 13.14 -7.19
CA SER A 5 -1.69 11.83 -6.80
C SER A 5 -2.75 11.96 -5.71
N LYS A 6 -3.93 11.38 -5.97
CA LYS A 6 -5.08 11.37 -5.05
C LYS A 6 -5.10 10.11 -4.18
N PRO A 7 -5.78 10.11 -3.03
CA PRO A 7 -5.93 8.88 -2.26
C PRO A 7 -6.75 7.87 -3.05
N ARG A 8 -6.35 6.60 -3.01
CA ARG A 8 -7.21 5.52 -3.49
C ARG A 8 -8.52 5.55 -2.68
N ARG A 9 -9.66 5.33 -3.33
CA ARG A 9 -10.98 5.41 -2.66
C ARG A 9 -11.09 4.48 -1.44
N THR A 10 -10.55 3.27 -1.54
CA THR A 10 -10.60 2.27 -0.47
C THR A 10 -9.35 1.40 -0.49
N PRO A 11 -8.85 0.91 0.67
CA PRO A 11 -7.78 -0.06 0.73
C PRO A 11 -8.13 -1.30 -0.13
N CYS A 12 -7.27 -1.64 -1.08
CA CYS A 12 -7.51 -2.78 -1.98
C CYS A 12 -7.52 -4.12 -1.21
N ALA A 13 -8.12 -5.16 -1.78
CA ALA A 13 -8.28 -6.46 -1.13
C ALA A 13 -6.98 -7.16 -0.72
N SER A 14 -5.86 -6.81 -1.38
CA SER A 14 -4.52 -7.34 -1.11
C SER A 14 -3.63 -6.36 -0.35
N CYS A 15 -4.18 -5.25 0.15
CA CYS A 15 -3.40 -4.26 0.87
C CYS A 15 -2.83 -4.87 2.18
N PRO A 16 -1.52 -4.75 2.45
CA PRO A 16 -0.91 -5.35 3.63
C PRO A 16 -1.42 -4.76 4.95
N TYR A 17 -1.92 -3.52 4.94
CA TYR A 17 -2.48 -2.87 6.13
C TYR A 17 -3.89 -3.35 6.50
N ARG A 18 -4.62 -4.09 5.64
CA ARG A 18 -5.97 -4.55 5.98
C ARG A 18 -5.93 -5.71 6.97
N THR A 19 -6.66 -5.62 8.08
CA THR A 19 -6.72 -6.74 9.06
C THR A 19 -7.34 -8.01 8.48
N ALA A 20 -8.24 -7.85 7.49
CA ALA A 20 -8.89 -8.96 6.81
C ALA A 20 -8.06 -9.60 5.68
N VAL A 21 -6.84 -9.11 5.40
CA VAL A 21 -5.97 -9.66 4.35
C VAL A 21 -5.41 -11.01 4.77
N ALA A 22 -5.18 -11.93 3.82
CA ALA A 22 -4.41 -13.13 4.10
C ALA A 22 -2.91 -12.80 4.28
N SER A 23 -2.23 -13.52 5.15
CA SER A 23 -0.76 -13.52 5.28
C SER A 23 -0.10 -14.15 4.05
N GLY A 24 1.19 -13.86 3.84
CA GLY A 24 2.01 -14.50 2.80
C GLY A 24 1.70 -14.06 1.38
N ILE A 25 1.04 -12.91 1.17
CA ILE A 25 0.71 -12.41 -0.19
C ILE A 25 1.91 -11.72 -0.85
N TRP A 26 2.64 -10.92 -0.08
CA TRP A 26 3.76 -10.13 -0.59
C TRP A 26 5.09 -10.75 -0.22
N HIS A 27 6.14 -10.39 -0.96
CA HIS A 27 7.50 -10.77 -0.60
C HIS A 27 7.89 -10.15 0.75
N GLU A 28 8.77 -10.82 1.50
CA GLU A 28 9.21 -10.37 2.83
C GLU A 28 9.72 -8.92 2.84
N GLU A 29 10.47 -8.55 1.81
CA GLU A 29 10.99 -7.19 1.64
C GLU A 29 9.91 -6.11 1.53
N GLU A 30 8.71 -6.45 1.04
CA GLU A 30 7.59 -5.50 1.01
C GLU A 30 7.06 -5.24 2.41
N TYR A 31 7.02 -6.26 3.28
CA TYR A 31 6.62 -6.11 4.67
C TYR A 31 7.67 -5.34 5.49
N ALA A 32 8.96 -5.57 5.22
CA ALA A 32 10.06 -4.84 5.86
C ALA A 32 10.05 -3.32 5.56
N LYS A 33 9.36 -2.87 4.50
CA LYS A 33 9.17 -1.44 4.24
C LYS A 33 8.19 -0.78 5.19
N LEU A 34 7.21 -1.52 5.72
CA LEU A 34 6.08 -0.96 6.46
C LEU A 34 6.52 -0.38 7.82
N GLU A 35 7.35 -1.13 8.55
CA GLU A 35 7.87 -0.76 9.88
C GLU A 35 8.59 0.59 9.90
N ARG A 36 9.20 0.99 8.77
CA ARG A 36 9.91 2.27 8.67
C ARG A 36 8.99 3.49 8.81
N TYR A 37 7.69 3.33 8.60
CA TYR A 37 6.71 4.41 8.76
C TYR A 37 6.12 4.47 10.18
N ASP A 38 6.52 3.56 11.07
CA ASP A 38 6.18 3.63 12.49
C ASP A 38 7.14 4.54 13.28
N LEU A 39 8.28 4.89 12.68
CA LEU A 39 9.26 5.81 13.26
C LEU A 39 8.66 7.20 13.47
N ASP A 40 9.32 7.98 14.34
CA ASP A 40 9.05 9.41 14.47
C ASP A 40 9.18 10.09 13.11
N MET A 41 8.34 11.10 12.86
CA MET A 41 8.19 11.71 11.53
C MET A 41 9.51 12.13 10.89
N ALA A 42 10.48 12.63 11.67
CA ALA A 42 11.78 13.05 11.16
C ALA A 42 12.64 11.89 10.62
N ASP A 43 12.40 10.67 11.11
CA ASP A 43 13.17 9.47 10.78
C ASP A 43 12.44 8.56 9.76
N GLN A 44 11.21 8.92 9.38
CA GLN A 44 10.45 8.18 8.37
C GLN A 44 11.05 8.35 6.96
N PRO A 45 10.85 7.37 6.06
CA PRO A 45 11.15 7.54 4.64
C PRO A 45 10.30 8.66 4.01
N ALA A 46 10.91 9.44 3.11
CA ALA A 46 10.19 10.42 2.29
C ALA A 46 9.43 9.78 1.11
N ALA A 47 9.56 8.47 0.90
CA ALA A 47 8.91 7.76 -0.19
C ALA A 47 7.41 7.58 0.08
N VAL A 48 6.60 7.65 -0.98
CA VAL A 48 5.15 7.50 -0.90
C VAL A 48 4.78 6.08 -1.32
N PHE A 49 3.92 5.40 -0.55
CA PHE A 49 3.31 4.17 -1.03
C PHE A 49 2.20 4.46 -2.03
N VAL A 50 2.37 3.97 -3.26
CA VAL A 50 1.36 4.00 -4.31
C VAL A 50 0.60 2.67 -4.34
N CYS A 51 -0.70 2.71 -4.60
CA CYS A 51 -1.52 1.51 -4.73
C CYS A 51 -1.11 0.69 -5.96
N HIS A 52 -0.79 -0.59 -5.79
CA HIS A 52 -0.43 -1.48 -6.90
C HIS A 52 -1.59 -1.82 -7.85
N GLN A 53 -2.83 -1.50 -7.47
CA GLN A 53 -4.02 -1.63 -8.31
C GLN A 53 -4.53 -0.26 -8.83
N GLY A 54 -3.84 0.83 -8.48
CA GLY A 54 -4.14 2.17 -8.96
C GLY A 54 -3.20 2.57 -10.09
N THR A 55 -3.57 3.59 -10.85
CA THR A 55 -2.72 4.11 -11.93
C THR A 55 -1.59 4.96 -11.35
N ARG A 56 -1.89 5.79 -10.32
CA ARG A 56 -0.94 6.60 -9.53
C ARG A 56 -1.50 6.97 -8.14
N ASP A 57 -2.55 6.29 -7.70
CA ASP A 57 -3.26 6.65 -6.46
C ASP A 57 -2.41 6.34 -5.23
N VAL A 58 -2.41 7.23 -4.23
CA VAL A 58 -1.79 6.97 -2.94
C VAL A 58 -2.47 5.78 -2.27
N CYS A 59 -1.66 4.88 -1.69
CA CYS A 59 -2.16 3.66 -1.06
C CYS A 59 -3.06 3.99 0.13
N ALA A 60 -4.35 3.71 0.01
CA ALA A 60 -5.35 3.97 1.04
C ALA A 60 -5.11 3.25 2.37
N GLY A 61 -4.56 2.03 2.36
CA GLY A 61 -4.29 1.31 3.61
C GLY A 61 -3.09 1.89 4.34
N TRP A 62 -2.03 2.26 3.63
CA TRP A 62 -0.91 2.98 4.23
C TRP A 62 -1.33 4.37 4.69
N LEU A 63 -2.14 5.08 3.91
CA LEU A 63 -2.57 6.42 4.28
C LEU A 63 -3.49 6.42 5.50
N GLY A 64 -4.40 5.43 5.60
CA GLY A 64 -5.44 5.41 6.63
C GLY A 64 -5.10 4.64 7.92
N HIS A 65 -3.92 4.02 8.05
CA HIS A 65 -3.59 3.25 9.26
C HIS A 65 -3.30 4.13 10.48
N ARG A 66 -2.99 5.41 10.25
CA ARG A 66 -2.72 6.46 11.24
C ARG A 66 -3.17 7.81 10.69
N ASP A 67 -3.01 8.89 11.46
CA ASP A 67 -3.22 10.25 10.95
C ASP A 67 -2.31 10.50 9.73
N PRO A 68 -2.85 10.79 8.53
CA PRO A 68 -2.03 11.09 7.36
C PRO A 68 -1.05 12.24 7.55
N ALA A 69 -1.34 13.19 8.44
CA ALA A 69 -0.46 14.31 8.75
C ALA A 69 0.81 13.88 9.53
N ASP A 70 0.80 12.69 10.15
CA ASP A 70 1.97 12.10 10.81
C ASP A 70 2.96 11.45 9.84
N LEU A 71 2.59 11.31 8.55
CA LEU A 71 3.43 10.71 7.53
C LEU A 71 4.30 11.77 6.83
N LEU A 72 5.61 11.70 7.03
CA LEU A 72 6.56 12.65 6.43
C LEU A 72 6.38 12.75 4.91
N ALA A 73 6.31 11.61 4.24
CA ALA A 73 6.12 11.52 2.79
C ALA A 73 4.85 12.23 2.30
N VAL A 74 3.77 12.20 3.09
CA VAL A 74 2.52 12.91 2.73
C VAL A 74 2.72 14.41 2.82
N ARG A 75 3.33 14.90 3.91
CA ARG A 75 3.61 16.34 4.09
C ARG A 75 4.50 16.88 2.97
N LEU A 76 5.60 16.18 2.69
CA LEU A 76 6.53 16.58 1.63
C LEU A 76 5.87 16.55 0.25
N GLY A 77 5.11 15.50 -0.06
CA GLY A 77 4.42 15.37 -1.34
C GLY A 77 3.33 16.43 -1.55
N VAL A 78 2.64 16.87 -0.49
CA VAL A 78 1.68 17.98 -0.59
C VAL A 78 2.41 19.31 -0.81
N ILE A 79 3.52 19.55 -0.10
CA ILE A 79 4.33 20.77 -0.26
C ILE A 79 4.93 20.86 -1.67
N SER A 80 5.39 19.74 -2.24
CA SER A 80 5.94 19.70 -3.60
C SER A 80 4.86 19.75 -4.70
N GLY A 81 3.60 19.55 -4.35
CA GLY A 81 2.48 19.45 -5.30
C GLY A 81 2.36 18.09 -6.00
N ASP A 82 3.11 17.07 -5.57
CA ASP A 82 3.04 15.71 -6.11
C ASP A 82 1.85 14.91 -5.55
N ILE A 83 1.38 15.26 -4.36
CA ILE A 83 0.23 14.65 -3.68
C ILE A 83 -0.88 15.69 -3.50
N ASP A 84 -2.11 15.26 -3.76
CA ASP A 84 -3.30 16.08 -3.54
C ASP A 84 -3.57 16.25 -2.04
N ALA A 85 -3.90 17.47 -1.60
CA ALA A 85 -4.16 17.80 -0.20
C ALA A 85 -5.29 16.96 0.43
N ALA A 86 -6.19 16.37 -0.37
CA ALA A 86 -7.18 15.41 0.11
C ALA A 86 -6.57 14.18 0.80
N CYS A 87 -5.27 13.89 0.59
CA CYS A 87 -4.58 12.83 1.31
C CYS A 87 -4.39 13.14 2.80
N LEU A 88 -4.26 14.41 3.18
CA LEU A 88 -4.05 14.82 4.59
C LEU A 88 -5.28 14.56 5.46
N THR A 89 -6.45 14.52 4.85
CA THR A 89 -7.73 14.31 5.55
C THR A 89 -8.36 12.98 5.16
N TYR A 90 -7.56 12.03 4.68
CA TYR A 90 -8.07 10.73 4.25
C TYR A 90 -8.48 9.90 5.47
N GLU A 91 -9.69 9.35 5.40
CA GLU A 91 -10.21 8.41 6.38
C GLU A 91 -10.82 7.19 5.68
N THR A 92 -10.84 6.06 6.38
CA THR A 92 -11.47 4.84 5.89
C THR A 92 -12.20 4.11 6.99
N ARG A 93 -13.29 3.43 6.62
CA ARG A 93 -14.03 2.51 7.51
C ARG A 93 -13.54 1.08 7.40
N VAL A 94 -12.63 0.78 6.48
CA VAL A 94 -12.03 -0.55 6.37
C VAL A 94 -11.08 -0.73 7.55
N PRO A 95 -11.25 -1.78 8.38
CA PRO A 95 -10.34 -2.01 9.48
C PRO A 95 -8.90 -2.26 9.00
N LEU A 96 -7.96 -1.54 9.60
CA LEU A 96 -6.54 -1.60 9.30
C LEU A 96 -5.75 -1.99 10.56
N PHE A 97 -4.59 -2.60 10.37
CA PHE A 97 -3.61 -2.73 11.44
C PHE A 97 -3.16 -1.31 11.85
N PRO A 98 -2.98 -1.04 13.15
CA PRO A 98 -2.65 0.29 13.66
C PRO A 98 -1.19 0.70 13.41
N SER A 99 -0.33 -0.23 12.99
CA SER A 99 1.08 0.03 12.69
C SER A 99 1.58 -0.79 11.49
N GLY A 100 2.66 -0.33 10.88
CA GLY A 100 3.43 -1.07 9.89
C GLY A 100 3.98 -2.38 10.46
N ALA A 101 4.44 -2.38 11.70
CA ALA A 101 4.98 -3.54 12.41
C ALA A 101 3.93 -4.64 12.62
N GLU A 102 2.70 -4.29 13.01
CA GLU A 102 1.61 -5.26 13.12
C GLU A 102 1.20 -5.82 11.76
N ALA A 103 1.08 -4.95 10.75
CA ALA A 103 0.80 -5.36 9.37
C ALA A 103 1.88 -6.31 8.83
N ALA A 104 3.16 -6.01 9.10
CA ALA A 104 4.29 -6.80 8.68
C ALA A 104 4.37 -8.15 9.42
N THR A 105 4.11 -8.14 10.73
CA THR A 105 4.06 -9.36 11.56
C THR A 105 2.98 -10.31 11.06
N HIS A 106 1.75 -9.82 10.85
CA HIS A 106 0.68 -10.62 10.25
C HIS A 106 1.08 -11.11 8.85
N GLY A 107 1.56 -10.19 8.01
CA GLY A 107 1.95 -10.47 6.63
C GLY A 107 2.99 -11.58 6.49
N ARG A 108 4.01 -11.60 7.35
CA ARG A 108 5.12 -12.56 7.29
C ARG A 108 4.78 -13.98 7.78
N ARG A 109 3.68 -14.17 8.51
CA ARG A 109 3.34 -15.44 9.17
C ARG A 109 3.38 -16.68 8.26
N GLU A 110 2.95 -16.52 7.00
CA GLU A 110 2.77 -17.63 6.06
C GLU A 110 3.52 -17.38 4.74
N ILE A 111 4.66 -16.66 4.76
CA ILE A 111 5.42 -16.37 3.54
C ILE A 111 5.98 -17.64 2.89
N GLU A 112 6.54 -18.55 3.68
CA GLU A 112 7.15 -19.78 3.15
C GLU A 112 6.11 -20.78 2.64
N GLN A 113 4.93 -20.81 3.28
CA GLN A 113 3.82 -21.70 2.93
C GLN A 113 2.48 -20.94 2.96
N PRO A 114 2.18 -20.16 1.91
CA PRO A 114 0.96 -19.36 1.86
C PRO A 114 -0.30 -20.23 1.81
N GLY A 115 -1.32 -19.87 2.61
CA GLY A 115 -2.61 -20.55 2.57
C GLY A 115 -3.39 -20.32 1.26
N GLU A 116 -4.46 -21.11 1.04
CA GLU A 116 -5.26 -21.08 -0.20
C GLU A 116 -5.78 -19.69 -0.59
N LYS A 117 -6.20 -18.88 0.41
CA LYS A 117 -6.66 -17.50 0.19
C LYS A 117 -5.53 -16.60 -0.32
N ALA A 118 -4.31 -16.78 0.20
CA ALA A 118 -3.14 -16.03 -0.23
C ALA A 118 -2.76 -16.43 -1.66
N VAL A 119 -2.66 -17.73 -1.95
CA VAL A 119 -2.38 -18.27 -3.29
C VAL A 119 -3.38 -17.76 -4.33
N THR A 120 -4.68 -17.79 -4.00
CA THR A 120 -5.73 -17.27 -4.88
C THR A 120 -5.54 -15.77 -5.14
N THR A 121 -5.17 -15.00 -4.11
CA THR A 121 -4.95 -13.56 -4.23
C THR A 121 -3.72 -13.24 -5.06
N ILE A 122 -2.59 -13.93 -4.81
CA ILE A 122 -1.35 -13.83 -5.58
C ILE A 122 -1.62 -14.10 -7.06
N THR A 123 -2.32 -15.20 -7.36
CA THR A 123 -2.67 -15.58 -8.74
C THR A 123 -3.46 -14.47 -9.45
N LYS A 124 -4.41 -13.84 -8.75
CA LYS A 124 -5.17 -12.70 -9.29
C LYS A 124 -4.28 -11.48 -9.56
N ILE A 125 -3.36 -11.16 -8.65
CA ILE A 125 -2.43 -10.04 -8.81
C ILE A 125 -1.52 -10.27 -10.03
N ILE A 126 -0.94 -11.47 -10.15
CA ILE A 126 -0.08 -11.84 -11.28
C ILE A 126 -0.85 -11.70 -12.60
N ARG A 127 -2.08 -12.23 -12.68
CA ARG A 127 -2.91 -12.14 -13.89
C ARG A 127 -3.22 -10.70 -14.29
N VAL A 128 -3.58 -9.84 -13.34
CA VAL A 128 -3.86 -8.42 -13.63
C VAL A 128 -2.62 -7.72 -14.15
N ARG A 129 -1.44 -7.97 -13.56
CA ARG A 129 -0.19 -7.37 -14.02
C ARG A 129 0.20 -7.85 -15.42
N ALA A 130 0.10 -9.15 -15.68
CA ALA A 130 0.40 -9.73 -16.99
C ALA A 130 -0.54 -9.22 -18.10
N GLY A 131 -1.83 -9.01 -17.79
CA GLY A 131 -2.79 -8.46 -18.74
C GLY A 131 -2.78 -6.92 -18.84
N SER A 132 -2.02 -6.23 -17.99
CA SER A 132 -1.82 -4.77 -18.04
C SER A 132 -0.51 -4.38 -18.72
N ALA A 133 0.42 -5.32 -18.87
CA ALA A 133 1.45 -5.25 -19.91
C ALA A 133 0.76 -5.54 -21.26
N GLU A 134 1.15 -4.80 -22.29
CA GLU A 134 0.48 -4.72 -23.60
C GLU A 134 -0.01 -6.06 -24.16
N GLY A 135 -1.14 -6.01 -24.89
CA GLY A 135 -1.65 -7.13 -25.69
C GLY A 135 -0.58 -7.71 -26.62
N PRO A 136 -0.79 -8.92 -27.17
CA PRO A 136 0.26 -9.69 -27.80
C PRO A 136 0.92 -8.90 -28.94
N VAL A 137 2.22 -8.63 -28.81
CA VAL A 137 3.11 -8.38 -29.95
C VAL A 137 3.06 -9.64 -30.80
N GLN A 138 2.38 -9.53 -31.95
CA GLN A 138 2.43 -10.53 -33.01
C GLN A 138 3.78 -10.34 -33.73
N THR A 139 4.60 -11.39 -33.72
CA THR A 139 5.69 -11.61 -34.68
C THR A 139 5.14 -12.11 -36.01
#